data_AF-A0A6I6DM77-F1
#
_entry.id   AF-A0A6I6DM77-F1
#
_cell.length_a   1.000
_cell.length_b   1.000
_cell.length_c   1.000
_cell.angle_alpha   90.00
_cell.angle_beta   90.00
_cell.angle_gamma   90.00
#
_symmetry.space_group_name_H-M   'P 1'
#
loop_
_entity.id
_entity.type
_entity.pdbx_description
1 polymer ?
#
loop_
_entity_poly.entity_id
_entity_poly.type
_entity_poly.pdbx_seq_one_letter_code
_entity_poly.pdbx_strand_id
1 'polypeptide(L)' 'MKIEIAKELGIWEQVEKDGWESLSNAMCGKIGGIMSKRLRQKAAKQKQAEN' A
#
# COMPACT_ATOMS: atom_id res chain seq x y z
N MET A 1 -4.22 4.93 2.55
CA MET A 1 -3.57 4.02 1.56
C MET A 1 -2.57 3.05 2.17
N LYS A 2 -1.38 3.44 2.66
CA LYS A 2 -0.41 2.45 3.20
C LYS A 2 -0.96 1.65 4.40
N ILE A 3 -1.69 2.34 5.28
CA ILE A 3 -2.35 1.74 6.46
C ILE A 3 -3.47 0.79 6.04
N GLU A 4 -4.33 1.19 5.10
CA GLU A 4 -5.38 0.31 4.56
C GLU A 4 -4.78 -0.96 3.96
N ILE A 5 -3.70 -0.84 3.18
CA ILE A 5 -3.01 -2.01 2.60
C ILE A 5 -2.44 -2.89 3.71
N ALA A 6 -1.84 -2.31 4.76
CA ALA A 6 -1.36 -3.07 5.90
C ALA A 6 -2.50 -3.80 6.65
N LYS A 7 -3.66 -3.16 6.81
CA LYS A 7 -4.86 -3.76 7.41
C LYS A 7 -5.44 -4.89 6.55
N GLU A 8 -5.53 -4.69 5.23
CA GLU A 8 -5.96 -5.71 4.28
C GLU A 8 -5.02 -6.93 4.24
N LEU A 9 -3.73 -6.71 4.45
CA LEU A 9 -2.72 -7.76 4.51
C LEU A 9 -2.58 -8.40 5.90
N GLY A 10 -3.31 -7.92 6.91
CA GLY A 10 -3.27 -8.45 8.28
C GLY A 10 -1.97 -8.17 9.04
N ILE A 11 -1.13 -7.25 8.55
CA ILE A 11 0.17 -6.90 9.15
C ILE A 11 0.12 -5.61 9.98
N TRP A 12 -1.06 -5.00 10.09
CA TRP A 12 -1.23 -3.73 10.78
C TRP A 12 -0.79 -3.80 12.25
N GLU A 13 -1.18 -4.85 12.97
CA GLU A 13 -0.84 -5.00 14.39
C GLU A 13 0.67 -5.04 14.61
N GLN A 14 1.40 -5.78 13.77
CA GLN A 14 2.86 -5.84 13.84
C GLN A 14 3.49 -4.48 13.53
N VAL A 15 3.02 -3.78 12.50
CA VAL A 15 3.54 -2.46 12.12
C VAL A 15 3.23 -1.41 13.19
N GLU A 16 2.07 -1.49 13.83
CA GLU A 16 1.65 -0.59 14.90
C GLU A 16 2.49 -0.79 16.17
N LYS A 17 2.86 -2.04 16.46
CA LYS A 17 3.63 -2.40 17.65
C LYS A 17 5.14 -2.27 17.47
N ASP A 18 5.66 -2.84 16.38
CA ASP A 18 7.09 -3.04 16.14
C ASP A 18 7.63 -2.15 15.01
N GLY A 19 6.78 -1.31 14.40
CA GLY A 19 7.15 -0.39 13.34
C GLY A 19 7.30 -1.05 11.96
N TRP A 20 7.48 -0.22 10.93
CA TRP A 20 7.63 -0.68 9.55
C TRP A 20 8.94 -1.42 9.29
N GLU A 21 9.96 -1.18 10.12
CA GLU A 21 11.27 -1.86 10.06
C GLU A 21 11.20 -3.34 10.49
N SER A 22 10.14 -3.72 11.21
CA SER A 22 9.90 -5.12 11.59
C SER A 22 9.51 -6.02 10.41
N LEU A 23 9.14 -5.44 9.27
CA LEU A 23 8.72 -6.17 8.09
C LEU A 23 9.91 -6.62 7.25
N SER A 24 9.80 -7.79 6.64
CA SER A 24 10.79 -8.25 5.66
C SER A 24 10.80 -7.37 4.42
N ASN A 25 11.95 -7.28 3.75
CA ASN A 25 12.11 -6.55 2.48
C ASN A 25 11.09 -7.00 1.42
N ALA A 26 10.74 -8.29 1.40
CA ALA A 26 9.73 -8.84 0.51
C ALA A 26 8.31 -8.28 0.81
N MET A 27 7.95 -8.18 2.10
CA MET A 27 6.66 -7.62 2.51
C MET A 27 6.58 -6.12 2.24
N CYS A 28 7.64 -5.37 2.56
CA CYS A 28 7.75 -3.94 2.22
C CYS A 28 7.61 -3.72 0.71
N GLY A 29 8.29 -4.52 -0.12
CA GLY A 29 8.19 -4.48 -1.58
C GLY A 29 6.77 -4.75 -2.08
N LYS A 30 6.07 -5.73 -1.49
CA LYS A 30 4.68 -6.05 -1.83
C LYS A 30 3.74 -4.87 -1.55
N ILE A 31 3.88 -4.24 -0.38
CA ILE A 31 3.07 -3.05 0.00
C ILE A 31 3.33 -1.89 -0.98
N GLY A 32 4.60 -1.61 -1.28
CA GLY A 32 4.98 -0.57 -2.25
C GLY A 32 4.42 -0.82 -3.65
N GLY A 33 4.46 -2.09 -4.10
CA GLY A 33 3.88 -2.51 -5.38
C GLY A 33 2.37 -2.31 -5.45
N ILE A 34 1.63 -2.70 -4.41
CA ILE A 34 0.18 -2.49 -4.32
C ILE A 34 -0.15 -1.00 -4.32
N MET A 35 0.58 -0.20 -3.53
CA MET A 35 0.38 1.25 -3.46
C MET A 35 0.58 1.91 -4.82
N SER A 36 1.68 1.56 -5.51
CA SER A 36 1.99 2.07 -6.84
C SER A 36 0.93 1.70 -7.88
N LYS A 37 0.43 0.45 -7.82
CA LYS A 37 -0.66 -0.01 -8.69
C LYS A 37 -1.93 0.81 -8.47
N ARG A 38 -2.34 1.03 -7.21
CA ARG A 38 -3.51 1.86 -6.87
C ARG A 38 -3.35 3.30 -7.33
N LEU A 39 -2.16 3.88 -7.16
CA LEU A 39 -1.90 5.26 -7.57
C LEU A 39 -2.02 5.43 -9.09
N ARG A 40 -1.43 4.51 -9.87
CA ARG A 40 -1.56 4.50 -11.33
C ARG A 40 -3.02 4.35 -11.79
N GLN A 41 -3.78 3.48 -11.13
CA GLN A 41 -5.20 3.30 -11.44
C GLN A 41 -6.02 4.55 -11.12
N LYS A 42 -5.77 5.21 -9.99
CA LYS A 42 -6.42 6.48 -9.65
C LYS A 42 -6.09 7.58 -10.66
N ALA A 43 -4.81 7.72 -11.01
CA ALA A 43 -4.37 8.71 -11.99
C ALA A 43 -4.99 8.45 -13.39
N ALA A 44 -5.08 7.19 -13.81
CA ALA A 44 -5.72 6.82 -15.07
C ALA A 44 -7.23 7.13 -15.06
N LYS A 45 -7.92 6.84 -13.95
CA LYS A 45 -9.35 7.16 -13.80
C LYS A 45 -9.61 8.66 -13.79
N GLN A 46 -8.74 9.45 -13.15
CA GLN A 46 -8.88 10.90 -13.08
C GLN A 46 -8.75 11.54 -14.47
N LYS A 47 -7.79 11.08 -15.29
CA LYS A 47 -7.64 11.51 -16.69
C LYS A 47 -8.85 11.17 -17.57
N GLN A 48 -9.56 10.08 -17.28
CA GLN A 48 -10.78 9.70 -18.02
C GLN A 48 -12.00 10.52 -17.61
N ALA A 49 -12.02 11.08 -16.40
CA ALA A 49 -13.15 11.87 -15.91
C ALA A 49 -13.07 13.36 -16.32
N GLU A 50 -11.88 13.84 -16.68
CA GLU A 50 -11.64 15.21 -17.15
C GLU A 50 -11.83 15.38 -18.67
N ASN A 51 -12.25 14.33 -19.39
CA ASN A 51 -12.22 14.23 -20.84
C ASN A 51 -13.58 13.81 -21.42
#